data_AF-A0A4P2Q9M7-F1
#
_entry.id   AF-A0A4P2Q9M7-F1
#
_cell.length_a   1.000
_cell.length_b   1.000
_cell.length_c   1.000
_cell.angle_alpha   90.00
_cell.angle_beta   90.00
_cell.angle_gamma   90.00
#
_symmetry.space_group_name_H-M   'P 1'
#
loop_
_entity.id
_entity.type
_entity.pdbx_description
1 polymer ?
#
loop_
_entity_poly.entity_id
_entity_poly.type
_entity_poly.pdbx_seq_one_letter_code
_entity_poly.pdbx_strand_id
1 'polypeptide(L)'
;MAFRSILQRGSLAFALGTAALLSACSDDSGSGGTSSASAGTGGEGGSVGSVGEGGTGGEGGSGGVDTVGEGGSGGAGTGGEGGSGGADPGAGGGGGDAETGAIQPNPIISRGKPAFASVGTASMINDGKYRSAGNWSAGKPTAEEPAWVAIQVGDGFERLLLSWTASYNYNYTDVQYGAPAAYRVETSSDSTNGADGTWTPVATVTDNPVRTRAHSFDFSGQRWVRLVVTAAPDVSDNGVQIDEIDVHDISNGAEDTWFFLGDSITAFAYDRDTPATQPSFAENIHEAHAAYYPAMINGGIGGELTKASDDRPSALDRIDQVLEMNPDYRFFAIGYGTNDSWDQTDPSTFKKNLQTLIDKIKEAGRVPVLARIPYAPDGAHDALDVFNEAIDELTAQNDLVPGPDLYTWFKDHPEGLLDDDVHPSPAGRIAMNKLWADAVDSLYTKAP
;
A
#
# COMPACT_ATOMS: atom_id res chain seq x y z
N MET A 1 70.95 -8.93 -26.96
CA MET A 1 70.48 -8.96 -28.37
C MET A 1 68.96 -8.99 -28.35
N ALA A 2 68.34 -8.14 -29.17
CA ALA A 2 66.89 -7.94 -29.26
C ALA A 2 66.13 -9.21 -29.70
N PHE A 3 64.83 -9.32 -29.39
CA PHE A 3 63.75 -9.50 -30.38
C PHE A 3 62.36 -9.26 -29.76
N ARG A 4 61.43 -8.82 -30.62
CA ARG A 4 60.12 -8.17 -30.35
C ARG A 4 58.94 -9.14 -30.13
N SER A 5 57.96 -8.62 -29.37
CA SER A 5 56.48 -8.75 -29.37
C SER A 5 55.75 -9.83 -30.19
N ILE A 6 54.66 -10.41 -29.62
CA ILE A 6 53.24 -10.19 -30.05
C ILE A 6 52.23 -10.99 -29.17
N LEU A 7 51.18 -10.27 -28.77
CA LEU A 7 49.82 -10.62 -28.31
C LEU A 7 49.53 -11.90 -27.49
N GLN A 8 48.98 -11.68 -26.29
CA GLN A 8 48.04 -12.58 -25.61
C GLN A 8 46.81 -11.76 -25.21
N ARG A 9 45.62 -12.11 -25.73
CA ARG A 9 44.34 -11.52 -25.34
C ARG A 9 43.84 -12.23 -24.08
N GLY A 10 43.64 -11.48 -23.00
CA GLY A 10 42.79 -11.85 -21.87
C GLY A 10 41.53 -11.01 -21.92
N SER A 11 40.36 -11.65 -21.91
CA SER A 11 39.07 -10.97 -21.77
C SER A 11 38.79 -10.73 -20.29
N LEU A 12 38.67 -9.46 -19.93
CA LEU A 12 38.22 -8.97 -18.64
C LEU A 12 36.75 -8.55 -18.82
N ALA A 13 35.83 -9.20 -18.10
CA ALA A 13 34.42 -8.79 -18.05
C ALA A 13 34.30 -7.58 -17.12
N PHE A 14 33.77 -6.48 -17.65
CA PHE A 14 33.38 -5.30 -16.89
C PHE A 14 31.87 -5.15 -16.96
N ALA A 15 31.27 -4.97 -15.79
CA ALA A 15 29.86 -4.64 -15.58
C ALA A 15 29.49 -3.35 -16.30
N LEU A 16 28.36 -3.36 -17.01
CA LEU A 16 27.74 -2.19 -17.60
C LEU A 16 26.39 -2.00 -16.90
N GLY A 17 26.30 -0.92 -16.13
CA GLY A 17 25.08 -0.42 -15.53
C GLY A 17 24.15 0.16 -16.58
N THR A 18 22.86 -0.13 -16.41
CA THR A 18 21.74 0.43 -17.15
C THR A 18 21.36 1.79 -16.55
N ALA A 19 21.77 2.85 -17.23
CA ALA A 19 21.20 4.18 -17.10
C ALA A 19 20.76 4.62 -18.49
N ALA A 20 19.46 4.55 -18.79
CA ALA A 20 18.77 5.37 -19.79
C ALA A 20 17.30 4.96 -19.84
N LEU A 21 16.40 5.88 -19.48
CA LEU A 21 15.19 6.25 -20.22
C LEU A 21 14.38 7.26 -19.40
N LEU A 22 14.85 8.51 -19.36
CA LEU A 22 14.03 9.67 -19.00
C LEU A 22 14.44 10.83 -19.92
N SER A 23 13.69 11.03 -21.00
CA SER A 23 13.48 12.32 -21.67
C SER A 23 12.59 12.13 -22.88
N ALA A 24 11.39 12.72 -22.83
CA ALA A 24 10.85 13.59 -23.88
C ALA A 24 9.35 13.80 -23.62
N CYS A 25 8.97 15.04 -23.30
CA CYS A 25 7.77 15.72 -23.80
C CYS A 25 7.79 17.17 -23.29
N SER A 26 8.55 18.02 -24.00
CA SER A 26 8.41 19.48 -23.92
C SER A 26 8.62 20.02 -25.33
N ASP A 27 7.54 20.08 -26.11
CA ASP A 27 7.53 20.83 -27.36
C ASP A 27 7.03 22.25 -27.07
N ASP A 28 7.97 23.20 -27.11
CA ASP A 28 7.67 24.62 -27.26
C ASP A 28 8.20 25.05 -28.63
N SER A 29 7.30 25.54 -29.48
CA SER A 29 7.66 26.29 -30.68
C SER A 29 6.82 27.56 -30.71
N GLY A 30 7.41 28.66 -30.23
CA GLY A 30 6.88 29.99 -30.43
C GLY A 30 7.11 30.48 -31.87
N SER A 31 6.13 31.19 -32.42
CA SER A 31 6.37 32.56 -32.92
C SER A 31 5.07 33.30 -33.28
N GLY A 32 4.94 34.50 -32.70
CA GLY A 32 4.50 35.71 -33.42
C GLY A 32 3.01 36.09 -33.39
N GLY A 33 2.71 37.24 -32.77
CA GLY A 33 1.73 38.18 -33.34
C GLY A 33 0.66 38.79 -32.43
N THR A 34 0.98 39.96 -31.88
CA THR A 34 0.10 41.17 -31.73
C THR A 34 -1.20 41.12 -30.90
N SER A 35 -1.15 41.85 -29.79
CA SER A 35 -2.13 42.79 -29.20
C SER A 35 -3.57 42.87 -29.76
N SER A 36 -4.57 42.75 -28.89
CA SER A 36 -5.47 43.88 -28.52
C SER A 36 -6.43 43.48 -27.38
N ALA A 37 -6.74 44.45 -26.54
CA ALA A 37 -7.71 44.37 -25.47
C ALA A 37 -9.14 44.60 -25.99
N SER A 38 -10.14 43.95 -25.38
CA SER A 38 -11.46 44.55 -25.17
C SER A 38 -12.24 43.83 -24.07
N ALA A 39 -12.85 44.64 -23.20
CA ALA A 39 -13.80 44.29 -22.16
C ALA A 39 -15.20 43.90 -22.71
N GLY A 40 -16.04 43.35 -21.82
CA GLY A 40 -17.50 43.27 -21.95
C GLY A 40 -18.08 41.92 -21.49
N THR A 41 -18.49 41.76 -20.23
CA THR A 41 -19.87 41.95 -19.69
C THR A 41 -20.94 40.97 -20.19
N GLY A 42 -21.46 40.17 -19.24
CA GLY A 42 -22.90 40.03 -18.97
C GLY A 42 -23.68 38.92 -19.69
N GLY A 43 -24.57 38.27 -18.95
CA GLY A 43 -25.74 37.60 -19.54
C GLY A 43 -26.26 36.37 -18.81
N GLU A 44 -27.21 36.59 -17.89
CA GLU A 44 -28.13 35.61 -17.31
C GLU A 44 -29.07 34.94 -18.34
N GLY A 45 -29.69 33.84 -17.91
CA GLY A 45 -30.90 33.23 -18.49
C GLY A 45 -30.75 31.71 -18.55
N GLY A 46 -31.43 30.87 -17.78
CA GLY A 46 -32.81 30.94 -17.30
C GLY A 46 -33.66 29.98 -18.14
N SER A 47 -34.34 29.04 -17.46
CA SER A 47 -35.64 28.42 -17.82
C SER A 47 -35.71 26.89 -18.00
N VAL A 48 -36.26 26.25 -16.95
CA VAL A 48 -37.53 25.47 -16.90
C VAL A 48 -37.77 24.29 -17.85
N GLY A 49 -38.18 23.13 -17.29
CA GLY A 49 -39.32 22.37 -17.85
C GLY A 49 -39.43 20.86 -17.58
N SER A 50 -40.55 20.47 -16.93
CA SER A 50 -41.24 19.15 -16.86
C SER A 50 -40.58 18.05 -16.00
N VAL A 51 -41.17 17.43 -14.98
CA VAL A 51 -42.54 17.01 -14.58
C VAL A 51 -43.17 15.88 -15.43
N GLY A 52 -43.46 14.76 -14.78
CA GLY A 52 -44.32 13.64 -15.20
C GLY A 52 -43.83 12.31 -14.58
N GLU A 53 -44.26 11.92 -13.38
CA GLU A 53 -45.49 11.18 -13.00
C GLU A 53 -45.57 9.70 -13.42
N GLY A 54 -45.84 8.83 -12.43
CA GLY A 54 -46.49 7.51 -12.53
C GLY A 54 -45.54 6.32 -12.65
N GLY A 55 -45.66 5.21 -11.90
CA GLY A 55 -46.66 4.76 -10.94
C GLY A 55 -46.45 3.26 -10.64
N THR A 56 -46.57 2.90 -9.36
CA THR A 56 -47.18 1.68 -8.77
C THR A 56 -46.91 0.25 -9.29
N GLY A 57 -46.64 -0.64 -8.32
CA GLY A 57 -47.01 -2.07 -8.29
C GLY A 57 -45.81 -2.99 -8.02
N GLY A 58 -45.72 -3.86 -7.00
CA GLY A 58 -46.74 -4.41 -6.10
C GLY A 58 -46.79 -5.95 -6.19
N GLU A 59 -46.04 -6.60 -5.31
CA GLU A 59 -46.27 -7.91 -4.62
C GLU A 59 -46.34 -9.28 -5.33
N GLY A 60 -45.75 -10.27 -4.61
CA GLY A 60 -46.19 -11.68 -4.51
C GLY A 60 -45.37 -12.68 -5.34
N GLY A 61 -44.87 -13.83 -4.87
CA GLY A 61 -45.02 -14.60 -3.63
C GLY A 61 -44.46 -16.02 -3.90
N SER A 62 -43.57 -16.55 -3.04
CA SER A 62 -43.75 -17.73 -2.17
C SER A 62 -43.66 -19.16 -2.77
N GLY A 63 -42.86 -19.99 -2.08
CA GLY A 63 -42.82 -21.48 -2.07
C GLY A 63 -41.35 -21.95 -1.90
N GLY A 64 -40.87 -22.52 -0.79
CA GLY A 64 -41.40 -23.57 0.12
C GLY A 64 -41.05 -24.97 -0.45
N VAL A 65 -40.56 -26.02 0.23
CA VAL A 65 -40.20 -26.40 1.63
C VAL A 65 -39.37 -27.73 1.51
N ASP A 66 -38.71 -28.15 2.60
CA ASP A 66 -38.42 -29.54 3.08
C ASP A 66 -36.91 -29.81 3.33
N THR A 67 -36.38 -29.78 4.58
CA THR A 67 -36.35 -30.80 5.69
C THR A 67 -35.68 -32.13 5.29
N VAL A 68 -34.70 -32.71 6.01
CA VAL A 68 -34.75 -33.45 7.31
C VAL A 68 -33.26 -33.77 7.71
N GLY A 69 -32.78 -33.59 8.97
CA GLY A 69 -32.65 -34.59 10.07
C GLY A 69 -31.45 -35.57 9.87
N GLU A 70 -30.64 -36.05 10.83
CA GLU A 70 -30.65 -36.24 12.30
C GLU A 70 -29.24 -36.68 12.79
N GLY A 71 -28.98 -36.55 14.11
CA GLY A 71 -28.19 -37.49 14.93
C GLY A 71 -26.74 -37.07 15.27
N GLY A 72 -26.23 -37.09 16.51
CA GLY A 72 -26.72 -37.58 17.80
C GLY A 72 -25.69 -38.47 18.53
N SER A 73 -25.13 -37.97 19.65
CA SER A 73 -24.41 -38.69 20.74
C SER A 73 -23.03 -39.29 20.41
N GLY A 74 -22.02 -39.38 21.28
CA GLY A 74 -21.91 -39.27 22.74
C GLY A 74 -20.90 -40.35 23.20
N GLY A 75 -20.01 -40.05 24.16
CA GLY A 75 -19.13 -41.10 24.72
C GLY A 75 -17.92 -40.59 25.51
N ALA A 76 -18.05 -40.62 26.83
CA ALA A 76 -17.08 -40.27 27.84
C ALA A 76 -16.09 -41.40 28.21
N GLY A 77 -14.97 -41.06 28.84
CA GLY A 77 -14.43 -41.90 29.94
C GLY A 77 -12.92 -41.93 30.18
N THR A 78 -12.48 -41.21 31.25
CA THR A 78 -11.53 -41.62 32.33
C THR A 78 -10.07 -41.99 31.97
N GLY A 79 -9.00 -41.62 32.70
CA GLY A 79 -8.80 -40.95 33.99
C GLY A 79 -7.36 -41.19 34.54
N GLY A 80 -6.88 -40.26 35.38
CA GLY A 80 -5.83 -40.41 36.42
C GLY A 80 -4.35 -40.23 36.00
N GLU A 81 -3.41 -39.70 36.80
CA GLU A 81 -3.35 -38.78 37.95
C GLU A 81 -1.85 -38.63 38.34
N GLY A 82 -1.44 -37.47 38.89
CA GLY A 82 -0.20 -37.23 39.68
C GLY A 82 1.03 -36.73 38.89
N GLY A 83 1.46 -35.46 38.97
CA GLY A 83 2.07 -34.73 40.10
C GLY A 83 3.57 -34.54 39.81
N SER A 84 4.30 -33.43 39.99
CA SER A 84 4.15 -32.19 40.75
C SER A 84 5.26 -31.20 40.35
N GLY A 85 4.97 -29.90 40.30
CA GLY A 85 5.88 -28.83 40.75
C GLY A 85 6.72 -28.06 39.72
N GLY A 86 6.46 -26.75 39.60
CA GLY A 86 7.53 -25.75 39.38
C GLY A 86 7.29 -24.69 38.30
N ALA A 87 6.76 -23.53 38.72
CA ALA A 87 6.95 -22.18 38.16
C ALA A 87 6.58 -21.89 36.68
N ASP A 88 5.45 -21.19 36.55
CA ASP A 88 4.83 -20.60 35.36
C ASP A 88 5.32 -19.15 35.11
N PRO A 89 5.75 -18.79 33.89
CA PRO A 89 5.59 -17.47 33.33
C PRO A 89 4.36 -17.47 32.40
N GLY A 90 3.29 -16.80 32.81
CA GLY A 90 1.99 -16.82 32.16
C GLY A 90 2.02 -16.51 30.67
N ALA A 91 1.91 -17.57 29.87
CA ALA A 91 1.52 -17.55 28.48
C ALA A 91 -0.01 -17.67 28.40
N GLY A 92 -0.68 -16.58 28.03
CA GLY A 92 -2.08 -16.59 27.64
C GLY A 92 -2.21 -17.02 26.18
N GLY A 93 -1.98 -18.30 25.90
CA GLY A 93 -2.39 -18.94 24.66
C GLY A 93 -3.91 -19.15 24.69
N GLY A 94 -4.65 -18.24 24.08
CA GLY A 94 -6.03 -18.47 23.68
C GLY A 94 -6.05 -18.67 22.17
N GLY A 95 -6.14 -19.92 21.73
CA GLY A 95 -6.75 -20.22 20.44
C GLY A 95 -8.20 -19.77 20.52
N GLY A 96 -8.44 -18.53 20.14
CA GLY A 96 -9.78 -18.04 19.87
C GLY A 96 -10.12 -18.42 18.45
N ASP A 97 -11.20 -19.18 18.30
CA ASP A 97 -11.92 -19.23 17.03
C ASP A 97 -12.00 -17.79 16.49
N ALA A 98 -11.57 -17.59 15.24
CA ALA A 98 -11.74 -16.33 14.56
C ALA A 98 -13.26 -16.11 14.44
N GLU A 99 -13.84 -15.39 15.41
CA GLU A 99 -15.16 -14.81 15.22
C GLU A 99 -15.03 -13.91 13.98
N THR A 100 -15.72 -14.32 12.93
CA THR A 100 -15.82 -13.68 11.62
C THR A 100 -16.63 -12.39 11.73
N GLY A 101 -16.20 -11.49 12.61
CA GLY A 101 -16.65 -10.10 12.63
C GLY A 101 -16.06 -9.34 11.45
N ALA A 102 -16.83 -8.43 10.86
CA ALA A 102 -16.29 -7.46 9.91
C ALA A 102 -15.11 -6.71 10.53
N ILE A 103 -14.12 -6.37 9.70
CA ILE A 103 -13.02 -5.48 10.07
C ILE A 103 -13.57 -4.24 10.78
N GLN A 104 -12.90 -3.80 11.85
CA GLN A 104 -13.21 -2.52 12.48
C GLN A 104 -12.81 -1.35 11.55
N PRO A 105 -13.73 -0.41 11.22
CA PRO A 105 -13.39 0.71 10.37
C PRO A 105 -12.35 1.64 11.00
N ASN A 106 -11.38 2.07 10.21
CA ASN A 106 -10.41 3.11 10.57
C ASN A 106 -10.56 4.33 9.65
N PRO A 107 -11.56 5.20 9.90
CA PRO A 107 -11.87 6.30 8.99
C PRO A 107 -10.70 7.27 8.90
N ILE A 108 -10.44 7.76 7.68
CA ILE A 108 -9.48 8.83 7.44
C ILE A 108 -10.05 10.18 7.90
N ILE A 109 -9.28 10.89 8.72
CA ILE A 109 -9.69 12.13 9.40
C ILE A 109 -8.78 13.32 9.09
N SER A 110 -7.73 13.15 8.29
CA SER A 110 -6.84 14.25 7.85
C SER A 110 -7.40 15.08 6.68
N ARG A 111 -8.18 14.46 5.79
CA ARG A 111 -8.56 15.05 4.50
C ARG A 111 -9.35 16.34 4.63
N GLY A 112 -8.92 17.37 3.89
CA GLY A 112 -9.56 18.69 3.85
C GLY A 112 -9.51 19.48 5.18
N LYS A 113 -8.81 18.97 6.20
CA LYS A 113 -8.63 19.68 7.47
C LYS A 113 -7.68 20.88 7.30
N PRO A 114 -7.74 21.88 8.19
CA PRO A 114 -6.74 22.95 8.22
C PRO A 114 -5.34 22.38 8.36
N ALA A 115 -4.45 22.73 7.44
CA ALA A 115 -3.05 22.34 7.43
C ALA A 115 -2.14 23.57 7.39
N PHE A 116 -1.01 23.50 8.10
CA PHE A 116 -0.04 24.58 8.25
C PHE A 116 1.37 24.01 8.11
N ALA A 117 2.31 24.79 7.58
CA ALA A 117 3.69 24.34 7.43
C ALA A 117 4.67 25.49 7.67
N SER A 118 5.89 25.15 8.06
CA SER A 118 7.00 26.11 8.17
C SER A 118 7.44 26.65 6.80
N VAL A 119 7.29 25.83 5.76
CA VAL A 119 7.70 26.07 4.38
C VAL A 119 6.75 25.35 3.43
N GLY A 120 6.75 25.71 2.15
CA GLY A 120 5.95 25.03 1.13
C GLY A 120 4.43 25.20 1.30
N THR A 121 3.66 24.43 0.54
CA THR A 121 2.20 24.49 0.54
C THR A 121 1.63 23.38 1.41
N ALA A 122 1.14 23.73 2.61
CA ALA A 122 0.67 22.75 3.58
C ALA A 122 -0.57 21.96 3.12
N SER A 123 -1.47 22.56 2.35
CA SER A 123 -2.71 21.89 1.91
C SER A 123 -2.48 20.73 0.95
N MET A 124 -1.26 20.53 0.44
CA MET A 124 -0.96 19.42 -0.47
C MET A 124 -0.97 18.08 0.27
N ILE A 125 -0.60 18.04 1.54
CA ILE A 125 -0.45 16.79 2.31
C ILE A 125 -1.78 16.14 2.74
N ASN A 126 -2.91 16.80 2.52
CA ASN A 126 -4.21 16.31 2.99
C ASN A 126 -5.34 16.57 2.00
N ASP A 127 -5.02 16.68 0.71
CA ASP A 127 -6.00 16.91 -0.36
C ASP A 127 -6.49 15.61 -1.02
N GLY A 128 -5.99 14.44 -0.59
CA GLY A 128 -6.34 13.14 -1.12
C GLY A 128 -5.76 12.87 -2.50
N LYS A 129 -4.67 13.55 -2.89
CA LYS A 129 -4.00 13.36 -4.17
C LYS A 129 -2.55 12.96 -3.97
N TYR A 130 -2.13 11.95 -4.71
CA TYR A 130 -0.82 11.36 -4.54
C TYR A 130 0.07 11.57 -5.77
N ARG A 131 1.38 11.42 -5.55
CA ARG A 131 2.44 11.37 -6.57
C ARG A 131 2.45 12.59 -7.52
N SER A 132 1.92 12.47 -8.73
CA SER A 132 2.08 13.50 -9.77
C SER A 132 1.22 14.74 -9.57
N ALA A 133 0.22 14.67 -8.68
CA ALA A 133 -0.69 15.77 -8.39
C ALA A 133 -0.06 16.91 -7.56
N GLY A 134 1.16 16.72 -7.06
CA GLY A 134 1.95 17.70 -6.32
C GLY A 134 2.37 17.21 -4.95
N ASN A 135 3.08 18.05 -4.20
CA ASN A 135 3.64 17.69 -2.90
C ASN A 135 3.87 18.91 -2.01
N TRP A 136 4.00 18.64 -0.72
CA TRP A 136 4.66 19.54 0.21
C TRP A 136 6.18 19.36 0.11
N SER A 137 6.85 20.41 -0.37
CA SER A 137 8.31 20.46 -0.48
C SER A 137 8.93 21.09 0.77
N ALA A 138 9.59 20.25 1.57
CA ALA A 138 10.32 20.66 2.78
C ALA A 138 11.77 21.09 2.50
N GLY A 139 12.28 20.92 1.28
CA GLY A 139 13.66 21.27 0.92
C GLY A 139 14.67 20.34 1.60
N LYS A 140 15.77 20.87 2.14
CA LYS A 140 16.81 20.09 2.83
C LYS A 140 16.92 20.45 4.32
N PRO A 141 15.96 20.03 5.17
CA PRO A 141 15.99 20.35 6.59
C PRO A 141 17.19 19.74 7.30
N THR A 142 17.62 20.39 8.38
CA THR A 142 18.60 19.86 9.34
C THR A 142 18.01 19.80 10.75
N ALA A 143 18.77 19.28 11.72
CA ALA A 143 18.33 19.25 13.11
C ALA A 143 18.20 20.67 13.70
N GLU A 144 19.05 21.60 13.26
CA GLU A 144 19.07 23.01 13.67
C GLU A 144 17.99 23.83 12.96
N GLU A 145 17.68 23.49 11.71
CA GLU A 145 16.66 24.14 10.88
C GLU A 145 15.65 23.11 10.36
N PRO A 146 14.79 22.56 11.24
CA PRO A 146 13.81 21.56 10.82
C PRO A 146 12.68 22.20 10.01
N ALA A 147 12.09 21.42 9.10
CA ALA A 147 10.83 21.76 8.44
C ALA A 147 9.69 20.97 9.06
N TRP A 148 8.51 21.56 9.18
CA TRP A 148 7.34 20.88 9.72
C TRP A 148 6.09 21.17 8.92
N VAL A 149 5.17 20.20 8.95
CA VAL A 149 3.80 20.31 8.43
C VAL A 149 2.84 19.71 9.45
N ALA A 150 1.76 20.43 9.75
CA ALA A 150 0.83 20.16 10.83
C ALA A 150 -0.61 20.12 10.30
N ILE A 151 -1.43 19.24 10.87
CA ILE A 151 -2.85 19.09 10.58
C ILE A 151 -3.64 19.32 11.88
N GLN A 152 -4.64 20.18 11.82
CA GLN A 152 -5.63 20.31 12.88
C GLN A 152 -6.71 19.23 12.71
N VAL A 153 -6.41 18.04 13.21
CA VAL A 153 -7.27 16.85 13.05
C VAL A 153 -8.62 17.05 13.77
N GLY A 154 -8.59 17.64 14.97
CA GLY A 154 -9.76 17.84 15.84
C GLY A 154 -9.69 16.99 17.11
N ASP A 155 -10.73 17.06 17.93
CA ASP A 155 -10.86 16.33 19.20
C ASP A 155 -11.63 15.03 19.08
N GLY A 156 -11.61 14.25 20.16
CA GLY A 156 -12.49 13.10 20.36
C GLY A 156 -11.85 11.77 19.97
N PHE A 157 -10.61 11.80 19.51
CA PHE A 157 -9.82 10.63 19.18
C PHE A 157 -8.88 10.28 20.33
N GLU A 158 -8.74 8.99 20.62
CA GLU A 158 -7.86 8.47 21.67
C GLU A 158 -6.57 7.90 21.06
N ARG A 159 -6.62 7.40 19.84
CA ARG A 159 -5.45 6.82 19.16
C ARG A 159 -5.52 7.08 17.66
N LEU A 160 -4.39 7.48 17.07
CA LEU A 160 -4.27 7.76 15.64
C LEU A 160 -3.20 6.89 14.98
N LEU A 161 -3.39 6.60 13.70
CA LEU A 161 -2.36 6.10 12.78
C LEU A 161 -2.04 7.21 11.78
N LEU A 162 -0.81 7.69 11.76
CA LEU A 162 -0.33 8.62 10.73
C LEU A 162 0.55 7.87 9.76
N SER A 163 0.20 7.88 8.48
CA SER A 163 1.04 7.41 7.38
C SER A 163 1.41 8.55 6.44
N TRP A 164 2.66 8.61 6.02
CA TRP A 164 3.13 9.60 5.04
C TRP A 164 3.71 8.88 3.83
N THR A 165 3.61 9.50 2.65
CA THR A 165 4.19 8.97 1.41
C THR A 165 5.08 9.99 0.73
N ALA A 166 6.29 9.56 0.39
CA ALA A 166 7.20 10.37 -0.41
C ALA A 166 6.87 10.25 -1.90
N SER A 167 6.92 11.39 -2.57
CA SER A 167 6.58 11.50 -3.99
C SER A 167 7.60 10.81 -4.89
N TYR A 168 7.13 10.30 -6.03
CA TYR A 168 7.94 9.85 -7.18
C TYR A 168 8.91 8.69 -7.03
N ASN A 169 9.26 8.24 -5.82
CA ASN A 169 10.02 6.99 -5.65
C ASN A 169 9.30 5.83 -6.34
N TYR A 170 10.04 4.79 -6.74
CA TYR A 170 9.47 3.61 -7.36
C TYR A 170 9.44 2.46 -6.35
N ASN A 171 10.61 1.94 -5.96
CA ASN A 171 10.71 0.87 -4.99
C ASN A 171 10.40 1.36 -3.57
N TYR A 172 9.90 0.47 -2.73
CA TYR A 172 9.67 0.73 -1.31
C TYR A 172 10.92 1.26 -0.58
N THR A 173 12.11 0.80 -0.98
CA THR A 173 13.42 1.18 -0.41
C THR A 173 14.10 2.34 -1.13
N ASP A 174 13.47 2.95 -2.14
CA ASP A 174 14.03 4.14 -2.78
C ASP A 174 13.80 5.36 -1.86
N VAL A 175 14.86 6.07 -1.51
CA VAL A 175 14.77 7.30 -0.70
C VAL A 175 15.20 8.55 -1.47
N GLN A 176 15.56 8.39 -2.74
CA GLN A 176 16.14 9.47 -3.55
C GLN A 176 15.17 10.63 -3.78
N TYR A 177 13.87 10.37 -3.92
CA TYR A 177 12.89 11.39 -4.23
C TYR A 177 12.00 11.66 -3.02
N GLY A 178 12.38 12.63 -2.20
CA GLY A 178 11.44 13.19 -1.24
C GLY A 178 11.27 12.48 0.10
N ALA A 179 11.83 11.29 0.31
CA ALA A 179 11.70 10.59 1.60
C ALA A 179 12.53 11.29 2.68
N PRO A 180 12.01 11.59 3.88
CA PRO A 180 12.81 12.14 4.96
C PRO A 180 13.82 11.10 5.47
N ALA A 181 15.08 11.49 5.71
CA ALA A 181 16.08 10.61 6.31
C ALA A 181 15.91 10.50 7.83
N ALA A 182 15.51 11.61 8.46
CA ALA A 182 15.15 11.64 9.87
C ALA A 182 13.95 12.57 10.09
N TYR A 183 13.06 12.17 10.98
CA TYR A 183 11.87 12.93 11.34
C TYR A 183 11.31 12.48 12.69
N ARG A 184 10.36 13.25 13.19
CA ARG A 184 9.52 12.87 14.33
C ARG A 184 8.08 13.28 14.10
N VAL A 185 7.17 12.56 14.72
CA VAL A 185 5.75 12.92 14.79
C VAL A 185 5.50 13.52 16.17
N GLU A 186 4.78 14.63 16.22
CA GLU A 186 4.44 15.32 17.46
C GLU A 186 2.95 15.64 17.53
N THR A 187 2.42 15.73 18.74
CA THR A 187 1.02 16.11 19.01
C THR A 187 0.92 17.33 19.91
N SER A 188 -0.17 18.08 19.80
CA SER A 188 -0.47 19.24 20.65
C SER A 188 -1.98 19.38 20.89
N SER A 189 -2.33 19.87 22.08
CA SER A 189 -3.70 20.18 22.50
C SER A 189 -4.01 21.68 22.42
N ASP A 190 -2.99 22.53 22.42
CA ASP A 190 -3.07 23.98 22.61
C ASP A 190 -2.50 24.80 21.44
N SER A 191 -1.99 24.16 20.38
CA SER A 191 -1.63 24.86 19.16
C SER A 191 -2.86 25.51 18.50
N THR A 192 -2.64 26.66 17.86
CA THR A 192 -3.65 27.38 17.09
C THR A 192 -3.30 27.45 15.60
N ASN A 193 -2.05 27.21 15.23
CA ASN A 193 -1.57 27.39 13.86
C ASN A 193 -0.44 26.42 13.44
N GLY A 194 -0.16 25.37 14.20
CA GLY A 194 0.92 24.41 13.92
C GLY A 194 2.32 24.85 14.38
N ALA A 195 2.55 26.17 14.54
CA ALA A 195 3.84 26.74 14.93
C ALA A 195 3.94 26.97 16.45
N ASP A 196 2.83 27.35 17.09
CA ASP A 196 2.71 27.63 18.51
C ASP A 196 2.27 26.41 19.33
N GLY A 197 2.05 26.60 20.63
CA GLY A 197 1.60 25.56 21.54
C GLY A 197 2.72 24.68 22.08
N THR A 198 2.31 23.70 22.89
CA THR A 198 3.16 22.71 23.51
C THR A 198 3.11 21.43 22.67
N TRP A 199 4.26 21.03 22.12
CA TRP A 199 4.39 19.85 21.26
C TRP A 199 5.09 18.71 21.98
N THR A 200 4.50 17.53 21.93
CA THR A 200 5.06 16.29 22.51
C THR A 200 5.42 15.31 21.40
N PRO A 201 6.68 14.87 21.28
CA PRO A 201 7.05 13.79 20.36
C PRO A 201 6.37 12.47 20.73
N VAL A 202 5.76 11.83 19.74
CA VAL A 202 5.07 10.53 19.89
C VAL A 202 5.70 9.43 19.02
N ALA A 203 6.50 9.80 18.01
CA ALA A 203 7.35 8.88 17.26
C ALA A 203 8.62 9.59 16.80
N THR A 204 9.73 8.89 16.66
CA THR A 204 11.00 9.43 16.16
C THR A 204 11.72 8.40 15.31
N VAL A 205 12.19 8.82 14.15
CA VAL A 205 12.96 8.02 13.20
C VAL A 205 14.23 8.78 12.86
N THR A 206 15.39 8.16 13.08
CA THR A 206 16.71 8.77 12.86
C THR A 206 17.44 8.26 11.63
N ASP A 207 17.03 7.11 11.11
CA ASP A 207 17.60 6.48 9.91
C ASP A 207 16.47 5.79 9.16
N ASN A 208 15.91 6.49 8.17
CA ASN A 208 14.76 6.02 7.41
C ASN A 208 15.19 5.42 6.07
N PRO A 209 15.00 4.10 5.86
CA PRO A 209 15.44 3.43 4.65
C PRO A 209 14.35 3.31 3.55
N VAL A 210 13.17 3.90 3.75
CA VAL A 210 11.99 3.62 2.91
C VAL A 210 11.22 4.89 2.53
N ARG A 211 10.46 4.81 1.44
CA ARG A 211 9.69 5.94 0.87
C ARG A 211 8.35 6.24 1.55
N THR A 212 7.89 5.39 2.45
CA THR A 212 6.58 5.53 3.12
C THR A 212 6.63 4.75 4.42
N ARG A 213 6.02 5.30 5.46
CA ARG A 213 5.90 4.66 6.78
C ARG A 213 4.64 5.14 7.48
N ALA A 214 4.19 4.35 8.45
CA ALA A 214 3.17 4.75 9.39
C ALA A 214 3.61 4.62 10.84
N HIS A 215 2.94 5.36 11.73
CA HIS A 215 3.13 5.32 13.17
C HIS A 215 1.79 5.44 13.89
N SER A 216 1.46 4.46 14.72
CA SER A 216 0.37 4.60 15.69
C SER A 216 0.83 5.26 17.00
N PHE A 217 -0.03 6.09 17.59
CA PHE A 217 0.27 6.77 18.85
C PHE A 217 -1.00 7.18 19.62
N ASP A 218 -0.85 7.39 20.93
CA ASP A 218 -1.88 7.98 21.79
C ASP A 218 -2.13 9.44 21.40
N PHE A 219 -3.41 9.80 21.33
CA PHE A 219 -3.89 11.12 20.97
C PHE A 219 -4.90 11.68 21.98
N SER A 220 -5.06 11.03 23.13
CA SER A 220 -6.01 11.39 24.16
C SER A 220 -5.85 12.85 24.61
N GLY A 221 -6.89 13.65 24.41
CA GLY A 221 -6.91 15.07 24.77
C GLY A 221 -6.11 15.99 23.83
N GLN A 222 -5.59 15.47 22.73
CA GLN A 222 -4.89 16.25 21.70
C GLN A 222 -5.85 16.71 20.59
N ARG A 223 -5.37 17.66 19.77
CA ARG A 223 -6.12 18.24 18.65
C ARG A 223 -5.33 18.33 17.35
N TRP A 224 -4.00 18.35 17.47
CA TRP A 224 -3.08 18.56 16.37
C TRP A 224 -2.06 17.44 16.29
N VAL A 225 -1.69 17.10 15.06
CA VAL A 225 -0.52 16.28 14.74
C VAL A 225 0.39 17.07 13.80
N ARG A 226 1.70 16.91 13.91
CA ARG A 226 2.65 17.40 12.92
C ARG A 226 3.78 16.42 12.66
N LEU A 227 4.22 16.39 11.41
CA LEU A 227 5.47 15.76 10.99
C LEU A 227 6.57 16.82 11.03
N VAL A 228 7.66 16.56 11.75
CA VAL A 228 8.85 17.43 11.82
C VAL A 228 10.03 16.69 11.19
N VAL A 229 10.48 17.17 10.04
CA VAL A 229 11.61 16.62 9.30
C VAL A 229 12.90 17.29 9.76
N THR A 230 13.87 16.47 10.16
CA THR A 230 15.16 16.92 10.72
C THR A 230 16.36 16.52 9.87
N ALA A 231 16.18 15.68 8.85
CA ALA A 231 17.21 15.41 7.86
C ALA A 231 16.58 15.03 6.51
N ALA A 232 17.14 15.56 5.43
CA ALA A 232 16.96 15.04 4.08
C ALA A 232 17.97 13.92 3.79
N PRO A 233 17.66 12.98 2.89
CA PRO A 233 18.58 11.91 2.52
C PRO A 233 19.71 12.48 1.65
N ASP A 234 20.92 11.99 1.89
CA ASP A 234 22.14 12.46 1.22
C ASP A 234 22.05 12.38 -0.31
N VAL A 235 21.26 11.43 -0.81
CA VAL A 235 21.09 11.13 -2.23
C VAL A 235 20.01 11.97 -2.93
N SER A 236 19.26 12.80 -2.20
CA SER A 236 18.16 13.59 -2.77
C SER A 236 18.61 14.98 -3.23
N ASP A 237 18.54 15.22 -4.54
CA ASP A 237 18.76 16.54 -5.13
C ASP A 237 17.64 17.52 -4.76
N ASN A 238 16.39 17.05 -4.77
CA ASN A 238 15.19 17.86 -4.54
C ASN A 238 14.81 17.99 -3.05
N GLY A 239 15.55 17.32 -2.16
CA GLY A 239 15.26 17.30 -0.74
C GLY A 239 14.06 16.41 -0.38
N VAL A 240 13.29 16.81 0.63
CA VAL A 240 12.11 16.09 1.14
C VAL A 240 10.84 16.63 0.49
N GLN A 241 10.01 15.72 -0.01
CA GLN A 241 8.78 15.95 -0.75
C GLN A 241 7.77 14.87 -0.36
N ILE A 242 6.71 15.27 0.33
CA ILE A 242 5.62 14.40 0.77
C ILE A 242 4.38 14.74 -0.05
N ASP A 243 3.80 13.75 -0.73
CA ASP A 243 2.55 13.96 -1.46
C ASP A 243 1.36 13.95 -0.51
N GLU A 244 1.26 12.96 0.37
CA GLU A 244 0.14 12.84 1.30
C GLU A 244 0.56 12.40 2.70
N ILE A 245 -0.18 12.89 3.70
CA ILE A 245 -0.23 12.40 5.08
C ILE A 245 -1.68 11.99 5.39
N ASP A 246 -1.92 10.68 5.30
CA ASP A 246 -3.18 10.06 5.71
C ASP A 246 -3.15 9.86 7.24
N VAL A 247 -4.15 10.38 7.95
CA VAL A 247 -4.33 10.17 9.40
C VAL A 247 -5.65 9.45 9.62
N HIS A 248 -5.59 8.28 10.24
CA HIS A 248 -6.76 7.45 10.52
C HIS A 248 -7.08 7.42 12.01
N ASP A 249 -8.37 7.44 12.34
CA ASP A 249 -8.84 7.12 13.69
C ASP A 249 -8.76 5.62 13.94
N ILE A 250 -7.89 5.22 14.87
CA ILE A 250 -7.71 3.84 15.31
C ILE A 250 -8.09 3.65 16.78
N SER A 251 -8.91 4.54 17.33
CA SER A 251 -9.36 4.48 18.73
C SER A 251 -10.14 3.20 19.04
N ASN A 252 -10.78 2.61 18.03
CA ASN A 252 -11.59 1.38 18.16
C ASN A 252 -10.91 0.12 17.59
N GLY A 253 -9.59 0.16 17.31
CA GLY A 253 -8.85 -0.93 16.66
C GLY A 253 -8.03 -0.41 15.48
N ALA A 254 -7.09 -1.19 14.95
CA ALA A 254 -6.20 -0.80 13.83
C ALA A 254 -6.19 -1.87 12.72
N GLU A 255 -7.36 -2.42 12.42
CA GLU A 255 -7.50 -3.60 11.57
C GLU A 255 -7.56 -3.27 10.08
N ASP A 256 -8.03 -2.08 9.71
CA ASP A 256 -8.23 -1.67 8.31
C ASP A 256 -6.94 -1.10 7.69
N THR A 257 -5.90 -1.93 7.66
CA THR A 257 -4.54 -1.56 7.24
C THR A 257 -3.89 -2.62 6.34
N TRP A 258 -3.41 -2.19 5.16
CA TRP A 258 -2.96 -3.07 4.08
C TRP A 258 -1.54 -2.74 3.59
N PHE A 259 -0.65 -3.72 3.71
CA PHE A 259 0.69 -3.65 3.14
C PHE A 259 0.72 -4.49 1.86
N PHE A 260 1.00 -3.84 0.73
CA PHE A 260 1.12 -4.51 -0.56
C PHE A 260 2.57 -4.96 -0.77
N LEU A 261 2.83 -6.23 -0.49
CA LEU A 261 4.14 -6.88 -0.58
C LEU A 261 4.29 -7.58 -1.93
N GLY A 262 5.18 -7.12 -2.79
CA GLY A 262 5.32 -7.70 -4.12
C GLY A 262 6.45 -7.10 -4.93
N ASP A 263 6.42 -7.40 -6.23
CA ASP A 263 7.46 -7.01 -7.18
C ASP A 263 7.19 -5.67 -7.92
N SER A 264 7.69 -5.51 -9.14
CA SER A 264 7.46 -4.34 -10.00
C SER A 264 5.99 -4.10 -10.29
N ILE A 265 5.19 -5.14 -10.47
CA ILE A 265 3.76 -5.01 -10.74
C ILE A 265 3.06 -4.37 -9.54
N THR A 266 3.43 -4.80 -8.33
CA THR A 266 2.95 -4.21 -7.08
C THR A 266 3.41 -2.75 -6.94
N ALA A 267 4.69 -2.48 -7.21
CA ALA A 267 5.25 -1.12 -7.15
C ALA A 267 4.51 -0.14 -8.08
N PHE A 268 4.11 -0.60 -9.26
CA PHE A 268 3.30 0.18 -10.19
C PHE A 268 1.83 0.31 -9.78
N ALA A 269 1.18 -0.77 -9.34
CA ALA A 269 -0.26 -0.80 -9.13
C ALA A 269 -0.72 0.06 -7.94
N TYR A 270 0.05 0.12 -6.86
CA TYR A 270 -0.37 0.79 -5.61
C TYR A 270 0.33 2.13 -5.40
N ASP A 271 0.76 2.78 -6.47
CA ASP A 271 1.40 4.11 -6.41
C ASP A 271 0.42 5.26 -6.14
N ARG A 272 -0.89 5.01 -6.30
CA ARG A 272 -2.02 5.94 -6.09
C ARG A 272 -1.91 7.23 -6.90
N ASP A 273 -1.14 7.23 -7.99
CA ASP A 273 -0.89 8.40 -8.82
C ASP A 273 -2.19 9.08 -9.27
N THR A 274 -2.29 10.38 -9.00
CA THR A 274 -3.52 11.13 -9.25
C THR A 274 -3.33 12.05 -10.46
N PRO A 275 -4.17 11.93 -11.52
CA PRO A 275 -5.34 11.06 -11.66
C PRO A 275 -5.06 9.69 -12.33
N ALA A 276 -3.80 9.38 -12.66
CA ALA A 276 -3.46 8.33 -13.61
C ALA A 276 -3.83 6.90 -13.16
N THR A 277 -3.84 6.61 -11.87
CA THR A 277 -4.08 5.27 -11.30
C THR A 277 -5.15 5.25 -10.22
N GLN A 278 -6.17 6.10 -10.36
CA GLN A 278 -7.36 6.14 -9.49
C GLN A 278 -8.59 5.54 -10.18
N PRO A 279 -9.54 4.93 -9.44
CA PRO A 279 -9.57 4.80 -7.98
C PRO A 279 -8.58 3.76 -7.43
N SER A 280 -7.92 4.11 -6.32
CA SER A 280 -7.05 3.20 -5.57
C SER A 280 -7.84 2.16 -4.78
N PHE A 281 -7.19 1.10 -4.28
CA PHE A 281 -7.82 0.07 -3.45
C PHE A 281 -8.65 0.66 -2.31
N ALA A 282 -8.10 1.63 -1.56
CA ALA A 282 -8.81 2.27 -0.46
C ALA A 282 -10.04 3.07 -0.92
N GLU A 283 -10.00 3.69 -2.10
CA GLU A 283 -11.15 4.39 -2.66
C GLU A 283 -12.23 3.43 -3.13
N ASN A 284 -11.86 2.30 -3.75
CA ASN A 284 -12.81 1.26 -4.13
C ASN A 284 -13.52 0.67 -2.89
N ILE A 285 -12.78 0.40 -1.81
CA ILE A 285 -13.39 -0.05 -0.54
C ILE A 285 -14.31 1.03 0.04
N HIS A 286 -13.88 2.30 0.03
CA HIS A 286 -14.71 3.41 0.54
C HIS A 286 -16.00 3.60 -0.27
N GLU A 287 -15.93 3.45 -1.60
CA GLU A 287 -17.08 3.53 -2.48
C GLU A 287 -18.11 2.42 -2.18
N ALA A 288 -17.64 1.19 -1.94
CA ALA A 288 -18.49 0.07 -1.56
C ALA A 288 -18.99 0.16 -0.10
N HIS A 289 -18.15 0.66 0.81
CA HIS A 289 -18.38 0.69 2.25
C HIS A 289 -17.97 2.05 2.85
N ALA A 290 -18.90 3.02 2.84
CA ALA A 290 -18.62 4.42 3.18
C ALA A 290 -18.01 4.69 4.58
N ALA A 291 -18.08 3.73 5.51
CA ALA A 291 -17.44 3.85 6.83
C ALA A 291 -15.93 3.54 6.82
N TYR A 292 -15.44 2.92 5.76
CA TYR A 292 -14.09 2.39 5.64
C TYR A 292 -13.25 3.24 4.70
N TYR A 293 -11.97 3.35 5.02
CA TYR A 293 -10.96 3.93 4.15
C TYR A 293 -9.63 3.29 4.57
N PRO A 294 -9.24 2.15 3.98
CA PRO A 294 -8.07 1.40 4.42
C PRO A 294 -6.78 2.23 4.34
N ALA A 295 -5.92 2.14 5.36
CA ALA A 295 -4.56 2.67 5.25
C ALA A 295 -3.73 1.74 4.36
N MET A 296 -2.93 2.29 3.45
CA MET A 296 -2.16 1.52 2.47
C MET A 296 -0.67 1.85 2.51
N ILE A 297 0.17 0.82 2.44
CA ILE A 297 1.59 0.95 2.06
C ILE A 297 1.86 0.16 0.78
N ASN A 298 2.45 0.83 -0.20
CA ASN A 298 3.04 0.19 -1.36
C ASN A 298 4.46 -0.30 -1.02
N GLY A 299 4.57 -1.61 -0.78
CA GLY A 299 5.80 -2.29 -0.44
C GLY A 299 6.51 -2.93 -1.63
N GLY A 300 6.14 -2.59 -2.87
CA GLY A 300 6.68 -3.18 -4.09
C GLY A 300 8.16 -2.89 -4.33
N ILE A 301 8.91 -3.86 -4.85
CA ILE A 301 10.30 -3.69 -5.31
C ILE A 301 10.46 -4.33 -6.69
N GLY A 302 10.92 -3.54 -7.67
CA GLY A 302 11.13 -4.02 -9.02
C GLY A 302 12.14 -5.16 -9.12
N GLY A 303 11.78 -6.19 -9.88
CA GLY A 303 12.62 -7.37 -10.09
C GLY A 303 12.77 -8.28 -8.87
N GLU A 304 11.99 -8.06 -7.80
CA GLU A 304 12.05 -8.88 -6.60
C GLU A 304 11.47 -10.29 -6.83
N LEU A 305 12.22 -11.30 -6.37
CA LEU A 305 11.80 -12.70 -6.35
C LEU A 305 11.31 -13.08 -4.95
N THR A 306 10.63 -14.22 -4.82
CA THR A 306 10.40 -14.80 -3.48
C THR A 306 11.73 -15.08 -2.77
N LYS A 307 12.72 -15.62 -3.51
CA LYS A 307 14.13 -15.75 -3.12
C LYS A 307 15.03 -15.88 -4.34
N ALA A 308 15.97 -14.95 -4.49
CA ALA A 308 17.01 -14.99 -5.51
C ALA A 308 18.19 -15.89 -5.08
N SER A 309 18.90 -16.45 -6.07
CA SER A 309 20.16 -17.18 -5.86
C SER A 309 21.41 -16.28 -5.91
N ASP A 310 21.22 -14.99 -6.18
CA ASP A 310 22.25 -13.96 -6.32
C ASP A 310 21.86 -12.70 -5.52
N ASP A 311 22.52 -11.57 -5.77
CA ASP A 311 22.34 -10.32 -5.02
C ASP A 311 21.05 -9.54 -5.39
N ARG A 312 20.16 -10.12 -6.21
CA ARG A 312 18.88 -9.49 -6.54
C ARG A 312 17.96 -9.41 -5.31
N PRO A 313 17.06 -8.41 -5.26
CA PRO A 313 16.13 -8.26 -4.15
C PRO A 313 15.26 -9.51 -3.98
N SER A 314 15.02 -9.86 -2.72
CA SER A 314 14.27 -11.04 -2.33
C SER A 314 13.31 -10.73 -1.19
N ALA A 315 12.06 -11.15 -1.33
CA ALA A 315 11.04 -10.98 -0.30
C ALA A 315 11.47 -11.62 1.04
N LEU A 316 12.02 -12.84 0.99
CA LEU A 316 12.46 -13.57 2.19
C LEU A 316 13.64 -12.91 2.92
N ASP A 317 14.43 -12.08 2.24
CA ASP A 317 15.59 -11.42 2.87
C ASP A 317 15.19 -10.17 3.65
N ARG A 318 14.02 -9.59 3.37
CA ARG A 318 13.55 -8.34 3.99
C ARG A 318 12.28 -8.47 4.82
N ILE A 319 11.55 -9.59 4.75
CA ILE A 319 10.23 -9.72 5.39
C ILE A 319 10.27 -9.43 6.90
N ASP A 320 11.32 -9.84 7.61
CA ASP A 320 11.46 -9.58 9.04
C ASP A 320 11.58 -8.07 9.32
N GLN A 321 12.38 -7.37 8.51
CA GLN A 321 12.52 -5.91 8.59
C GLN A 321 11.23 -5.18 8.20
N VAL A 322 10.50 -5.69 7.19
CA VAL A 322 9.22 -5.14 6.76
C VAL A 322 8.19 -5.24 7.89
N LEU A 323 8.10 -6.39 8.56
CA LEU A 323 7.19 -6.60 9.69
C LEU A 323 7.56 -5.70 10.89
N GLU A 324 8.87 -5.56 11.19
CA GLU A 324 9.35 -4.68 12.25
C GLU A 324 9.05 -3.20 11.98
N MET A 325 9.22 -2.75 10.73
CA MET A 325 8.97 -1.35 10.35
C MET A 325 7.50 -0.99 10.21
N ASN A 326 6.61 -1.99 10.07
CA ASN A 326 5.17 -1.80 9.84
C ASN A 326 4.32 -2.55 10.88
N PRO A 327 4.52 -2.31 12.19
CA PRO A 327 3.85 -3.04 13.25
C PRO A 327 2.35 -2.73 13.33
N ASP A 328 1.87 -1.70 12.65
CA ASP A 328 0.46 -1.29 12.64
C ASP A 328 -0.34 -1.90 11.49
N TYR A 329 0.31 -2.60 10.55
CA TYR A 329 -0.35 -3.16 9.36
C TYR A 329 -0.83 -4.58 9.61
N ARG A 330 -2.12 -4.85 9.36
CA ARG A 330 -2.78 -6.13 9.66
C ARG A 330 -2.73 -7.10 8.50
N PHE A 331 -3.07 -6.63 7.29
CA PHE A 331 -3.15 -7.45 6.09
C PHE A 331 -1.91 -7.25 5.21
N PHE A 332 -1.37 -8.35 4.71
CA PHE A 332 -0.25 -8.41 3.79
C PHE A 332 -0.72 -9.00 2.47
N ALA A 333 -0.99 -8.13 1.50
CA ALA A 333 -1.35 -8.49 0.14
C ALA A 333 -0.09 -8.91 -0.62
N ILE A 334 0.03 -10.20 -0.94
CA ILE A 334 1.21 -10.81 -1.57
C ILE A 334 0.99 -10.94 -3.07
N GLY A 335 1.86 -10.28 -3.85
CA GLY A 335 1.90 -10.36 -5.31
C GLY A 335 3.31 -10.66 -5.82
N TYR A 336 3.69 -11.95 -5.81
CA TYR A 336 4.97 -12.46 -6.32
C TYR A 336 4.79 -13.64 -7.26
N GLY A 337 5.80 -13.86 -8.09
CA GLY A 337 5.92 -15.04 -8.94
C GLY A 337 6.20 -14.72 -10.41
N THR A 338 6.00 -13.47 -10.83
CA THR A 338 6.39 -12.99 -12.16
C THR A 338 7.89 -13.17 -12.36
N ASN A 339 8.72 -12.59 -11.50
CA ASN A 339 10.18 -12.72 -11.60
C ASN A 339 10.66 -14.14 -11.33
N ASP A 340 10.02 -14.89 -10.44
CA ASP A 340 10.35 -16.31 -10.20
C ASP A 340 10.10 -17.16 -11.46
N SER A 341 9.01 -16.90 -12.18
CA SER A 341 8.70 -17.55 -13.46
C SER A 341 9.69 -17.14 -14.55
N TRP A 342 10.01 -15.85 -14.68
CA TRP A 342 11.04 -15.36 -15.60
C TRP A 342 12.39 -16.02 -15.35
N ASP A 343 12.79 -16.16 -14.08
CA ASP A 343 14.05 -16.78 -13.66
C ASP A 343 14.03 -18.30 -13.75
N GLN A 344 12.91 -18.90 -14.16
CA GLN A 344 12.71 -20.34 -14.21
C GLN A 344 12.97 -21.02 -12.86
N THR A 345 12.58 -20.35 -11.77
CA THR A 345 12.63 -20.91 -10.42
C THR A 345 11.83 -22.21 -10.41
N ASP A 346 12.37 -23.27 -9.82
CA ASP A 346 11.64 -24.51 -9.68
C ASP A 346 10.32 -24.26 -8.91
N PRO A 347 9.14 -24.65 -9.44
CA PRO A 347 7.86 -24.34 -8.80
C PRO A 347 7.73 -24.87 -7.37
N SER A 348 8.39 -25.98 -7.03
CA SER A 348 8.40 -26.48 -5.65
C SER A 348 9.22 -25.61 -4.71
N THR A 349 10.29 -24.99 -5.22
CA THR A 349 11.09 -23.99 -4.50
C THR A 349 10.30 -22.71 -4.30
N PHE A 350 9.63 -22.19 -5.35
CA PHE A 350 8.72 -21.04 -5.24
C PHE A 350 7.64 -21.27 -4.18
N LYS A 351 6.95 -22.43 -4.24
CA LYS A 351 5.94 -22.81 -3.25
C LYS A 351 6.49 -22.81 -1.82
N LYS A 352 7.68 -23.38 -1.61
CA LYS A 352 8.35 -23.40 -0.30
C LYS A 352 8.67 -21.99 0.20
N ASN A 353 9.14 -21.10 -0.68
CA ASN A 353 9.45 -19.72 -0.32
C ASN A 353 8.18 -18.96 0.08
N LEU A 354 7.10 -19.09 -0.69
CA LEU A 354 5.80 -18.51 -0.34
C LEU A 354 5.26 -19.05 0.99
N GLN A 355 5.36 -20.36 1.26
CA GLN A 355 4.98 -20.91 2.57
C GLN A 355 5.79 -20.26 3.70
N THR A 356 7.09 -20.04 3.50
CA THR A 356 7.93 -19.39 4.50
C THR A 356 7.51 -17.93 4.74
N LEU A 357 7.10 -17.20 3.69
CA LEU A 357 6.53 -15.85 3.84
C LEU A 357 5.22 -15.88 4.62
N ILE A 358 4.31 -16.80 4.28
CA ILE A 358 3.03 -17.01 4.99
C ILE A 358 3.28 -17.28 6.47
N ASP A 359 4.20 -18.19 6.79
CA ASP A 359 4.51 -18.57 8.17
C ASP A 359 5.03 -17.38 8.97
N LYS A 360 5.98 -16.61 8.42
CA LYS A 360 6.52 -15.41 9.08
C LYS A 360 5.48 -14.33 9.32
N ILE A 361 4.60 -14.09 8.34
CA ILE A 361 3.50 -13.12 8.45
C ILE A 361 2.51 -13.57 9.54
N LYS A 362 2.13 -14.86 9.55
CA LYS A 362 1.25 -15.42 10.58
C LYS A 362 1.88 -15.41 11.97
N GLU A 363 3.17 -15.75 12.09
CA GLU A 363 3.92 -15.72 13.36
C GLU A 363 3.97 -14.30 13.95
N ALA A 364 4.06 -13.28 13.10
CA ALA A 364 3.95 -11.87 13.50
C ALA A 364 2.51 -11.40 13.82
N GLY A 365 1.54 -12.32 13.82
CA GLY A 365 0.13 -12.05 14.10
C GLY A 365 -0.60 -11.32 12.96
N ARG A 366 -0.14 -11.45 11.71
CA ARG A 366 -0.67 -10.75 10.53
C ARG A 366 -1.41 -11.70 9.59
N VAL A 367 -2.16 -11.15 8.64
CA VAL A 367 -2.95 -11.94 7.66
C VAL A 367 -2.29 -11.87 6.29
N PRO A 368 -1.72 -12.98 5.78
CA PRO A 368 -1.31 -13.05 4.38
C PRO A 368 -2.53 -13.28 3.48
N VAL A 369 -2.58 -12.57 2.34
CA VAL A 369 -3.59 -12.71 1.29
C VAL A 369 -2.84 -12.82 -0.04
N LEU A 370 -3.03 -13.90 -0.81
CA LEU A 370 -2.26 -14.14 -2.03
C LEU A 370 -3.09 -13.84 -3.28
N ALA A 371 -2.56 -13.02 -4.18
CA ALA A 371 -3.10 -12.93 -5.54
C ALA A 371 -2.48 -13.99 -6.45
N ARG A 372 -3.25 -14.44 -7.45
CA ARG A 372 -2.68 -15.14 -8.60
C ARG A 372 -1.82 -14.16 -9.42
N ILE A 373 -0.73 -14.63 -9.97
CA ILE A 373 0.22 -13.86 -10.78
C ILE A 373 -0.48 -13.42 -12.07
N PRO A 374 -0.42 -12.13 -12.48
CA PRO A 374 -1.05 -11.67 -13.71
C PRO A 374 -0.47 -12.39 -14.93
N TYR A 375 -1.32 -12.60 -15.95
CA TYR A 375 -0.89 -13.18 -17.21
C TYR A 375 0.05 -12.22 -17.96
N ALA A 376 1.08 -12.76 -18.59
CA ALA A 376 2.05 -12.03 -19.40
C ALA A 376 2.28 -12.78 -20.74
N PRO A 377 1.86 -12.23 -21.90
CA PRO A 377 2.05 -12.86 -23.21
C PRO A 377 3.44 -12.61 -23.85
N ASP A 378 4.49 -12.41 -23.05
CA ASP A 378 5.84 -12.08 -23.51
C ASP A 378 6.68 -13.29 -23.97
N GLY A 379 6.15 -14.52 -23.77
CA GLY A 379 6.82 -15.79 -24.07
C GLY A 379 7.93 -16.17 -23.10
N ALA A 380 8.17 -15.39 -22.04
CA ALA A 380 9.10 -15.71 -20.95
C ALA A 380 8.38 -16.23 -19.71
N HIS A 381 7.05 -16.05 -19.63
CA HIS A 381 6.21 -16.45 -18.51
C HIS A 381 5.25 -17.62 -18.81
N ASP A 382 5.60 -18.48 -19.77
CA ASP A 382 4.75 -19.62 -20.19
C ASP A 382 4.43 -20.62 -19.05
N ALA A 383 5.19 -20.59 -17.95
CA ALA A 383 5.03 -21.48 -16.80
C ALA A 383 4.06 -20.97 -15.72
N LEU A 384 3.48 -19.78 -15.86
CA LEU A 384 2.66 -19.14 -14.82
C LEU A 384 1.51 -20.00 -14.30
N ASP A 385 0.93 -20.88 -15.11
CA ASP A 385 -0.14 -21.80 -14.69
C ASP A 385 0.31 -22.67 -13.49
N VAL A 386 1.55 -23.17 -13.50
CA VAL A 386 2.10 -24.04 -12.45
C VAL A 386 2.41 -23.24 -11.18
N PHE A 387 2.87 -22.00 -11.32
CA PHE A 387 3.09 -21.11 -10.17
C PHE A 387 1.76 -20.70 -9.52
N ASN A 388 0.73 -20.45 -10.34
CA ASN A 388 -0.61 -20.14 -9.85
C ASN A 388 -1.27 -21.35 -9.18
N GLU A 389 -1.06 -22.57 -9.67
CA GLU A 389 -1.49 -23.79 -8.97
C GLU A 389 -0.85 -23.88 -7.56
N ALA A 390 0.44 -23.53 -7.43
CA ALA A 390 1.09 -23.49 -6.12
C ALA A 390 0.48 -22.43 -5.18
N ILE A 391 0.08 -21.27 -5.70
CA ILE A 391 -0.62 -20.22 -4.94
C ILE A 391 -1.99 -20.71 -4.48
N ASP A 392 -2.77 -21.35 -5.36
CA ASP A 392 -4.09 -21.89 -5.04
C ASP A 392 -3.99 -22.98 -3.96
N GLU A 393 -3.02 -23.89 -4.09
CA GLU A 393 -2.74 -24.92 -3.09
C GLU A 393 -2.34 -24.32 -1.74
N LEU A 394 -1.47 -23.30 -1.71
CA LEU A 394 -1.07 -22.64 -0.47
C LEU A 394 -2.23 -21.90 0.19
N THR A 395 -3.06 -21.22 -0.59
CA THR A 395 -4.26 -20.51 -0.13
C THR A 395 -5.21 -21.48 0.58
N ALA A 396 -5.49 -22.64 -0.04
CA ALA A 396 -6.33 -23.68 0.55
C ALA A 396 -5.68 -24.36 1.76
N GLN A 397 -4.39 -24.71 1.70
CA GLN A 397 -3.67 -25.40 2.78
C GLN A 397 -3.56 -24.55 4.05
N ASN A 398 -3.54 -23.23 3.89
CA ASN A 398 -3.36 -22.28 4.98
C ASN A 398 -4.66 -21.59 5.43
N ASP A 399 -5.80 -21.96 4.84
CA ASP A 399 -7.13 -21.37 5.09
C ASP A 399 -7.10 -19.83 4.98
N LEU A 400 -6.54 -19.34 3.88
CA LEU A 400 -6.37 -17.91 3.64
C LEU A 400 -7.58 -17.34 2.91
N VAL A 401 -7.88 -16.07 3.20
CA VAL A 401 -8.73 -15.26 2.31
C VAL A 401 -8.05 -15.22 0.94
N PRO A 402 -8.73 -15.59 -0.14
CA PRO A 402 -8.13 -15.55 -1.47
C PRO A 402 -7.98 -14.09 -1.92
N GLY A 403 -6.83 -13.76 -2.50
CA GLY A 403 -6.67 -12.53 -3.27
C GLY A 403 -7.26 -12.67 -4.67
N PRO A 404 -7.12 -11.64 -5.52
CA PRO A 404 -7.72 -11.64 -6.85
C PRO A 404 -7.05 -12.64 -7.81
N ASP A 405 -7.86 -13.10 -8.77
CA ASP A 405 -7.39 -13.80 -9.96
C ASP A 405 -6.93 -12.80 -11.03
N LEU A 406 -5.73 -12.24 -10.84
CA LEU A 406 -5.15 -11.32 -11.82
C LEU A 406 -4.80 -12.03 -13.13
N TYR A 407 -4.46 -13.32 -13.07
CA TYR A 407 -4.12 -14.11 -14.25
C TYR A 407 -5.23 -14.09 -15.29
N THR A 408 -6.43 -14.51 -14.87
CA THR A 408 -7.59 -14.59 -15.77
C THR A 408 -7.95 -13.21 -16.31
N TRP A 409 -7.92 -12.17 -15.46
CA TRP A 409 -8.27 -10.83 -15.90
C TRP A 409 -7.32 -10.30 -16.99
N PHE A 410 -6.00 -10.37 -16.78
CA PHE A 410 -5.03 -9.88 -17.78
C PHE A 410 -4.97 -10.74 -19.05
N LYS A 411 -5.33 -12.03 -18.96
CA LYS A 411 -5.49 -12.89 -20.13
C LYS A 411 -6.65 -12.46 -21.01
N ASP A 412 -7.76 -12.05 -20.39
CA ASP A 412 -8.95 -11.58 -21.09
C ASP A 412 -8.86 -10.09 -21.50
N HIS A 413 -7.93 -9.33 -20.88
CA HIS A 413 -7.72 -7.90 -21.10
C HIS A 413 -6.23 -7.57 -21.37
N PRO A 414 -5.64 -8.05 -22.48
CA PRO A 414 -4.23 -7.79 -22.78
C PRO A 414 -3.92 -6.29 -22.96
N GLU A 415 -4.91 -5.45 -23.29
CA GLU A 415 -4.79 -3.99 -23.31
C GLU A 415 -4.53 -3.38 -21.93
N GLY A 416 -4.74 -4.16 -20.85
CA GLY A 416 -4.35 -3.81 -19.50
C GLY A 416 -2.83 -3.81 -19.27
N LEU A 417 -2.04 -4.35 -20.20
CA LEU A 417 -0.58 -4.40 -20.13
C LEU A 417 0.06 -3.24 -20.90
N LEU A 418 1.30 -2.91 -20.54
CA LEU A 418 2.17 -2.06 -21.35
C LEU A 418 2.71 -2.85 -22.55
N ASP A 419 3.39 -2.13 -23.47
CA ASP A 419 4.02 -2.71 -24.67
C ASP A 419 5.12 -3.76 -24.36
N ASP A 420 5.51 -3.90 -23.08
CA ASP A 420 6.43 -4.94 -22.63
C ASP A 420 5.74 -6.27 -22.28
N ASP A 421 4.42 -6.35 -22.43
CA ASP A 421 3.59 -7.53 -22.18
C ASP A 421 3.69 -8.09 -20.75
N VAL A 422 4.19 -7.32 -19.78
CA VAL A 422 4.38 -7.77 -18.38
C VAL A 422 3.81 -6.79 -17.38
N HIS A 423 4.09 -5.50 -17.53
CA HIS A 423 3.73 -4.51 -16.52
C HIS A 423 2.34 -3.92 -16.79
N PRO A 424 1.55 -3.63 -15.75
CA PRO A 424 0.23 -3.06 -15.94
C PRO A 424 0.32 -1.62 -16.49
N SER A 425 -0.47 -1.36 -17.53
CA SER A 425 -0.76 -0.01 -18.02
C SER A 425 -1.52 0.78 -16.96
N PRO A 426 -1.67 2.12 -17.08
CA PRO A 426 -2.50 2.88 -16.15
C PRO A 426 -3.91 2.29 -15.96
N ALA A 427 -4.55 1.81 -17.04
CA ALA A 427 -5.84 1.13 -16.97
C ALA A 427 -5.76 -0.21 -16.25
N GLY A 428 -4.70 -1.00 -16.49
CA GLY A 428 -4.45 -2.26 -15.77
C GLY A 428 -4.23 -2.03 -14.27
N ARG A 429 -3.53 -0.96 -13.87
CA ARG A 429 -3.32 -0.59 -12.46
C ARG A 429 -4.64 -0.24 -11.77
N ILE A 430 -5.52 0.52 -12.44
CA ILE A 430 -6.87 0.82 -11.93
C ILE A 430 -7.67 -0.47 -11.74
N ALA A 431 -7.66 -1.36 -12.74
CA ALA A 431 -8.34 -2.65 -12.65
C ALA A 431 -7.79 -3.52 -11.51
N MET A 432 -6.46 -3.58 -11.33
CA MET A 432 -5.84 -4.30 -10.22
C MET A 432 -6.31 -3.80 -8.86
N ASN A 433 -6.40 -2.47 -8.66
CA ASN A 433 -6.91 -1.90 -7.41
C ASN A 433 -8.36 -2.33 -7.14
N LYS A 434 -9.21 -2.34 -8.17
CA LYS A 434 -10.60 -2.81 -8.06
C LYS A 434 -10.70 -4.31 -7.78
N LEU A 435 -9.92 -5.12 -8.47
CA LEU A 435 -9.90 -6.58 -8.29
C LEU A 435 -9.48 -6.97 -6.88
N TRP A 436 -8.46 -6.29 -6.32
CA TRP A 436 -8.07 -6.49 -4.93
C TRP A 436 -9.19 -6.11 -3.96
N ALA A 437 -9.84 -4.96 -4.16
CA ALA A 437 -10.97 -4.55 -3.32
C ALA A 437 -12.12 -5.57 -3.36
N ASP A 438 -12.46 -6.07 -4.56
CA ASP A 438 -13.52 -7.06 -4.74
C ASP A 438 -13.20 -8.41 -4.10
N ALA A 439 -11.95 -8.87 -4.21
CA ALA A 439 -11.52 -10.15 -3.65
C ALA A 439 -11.68 -10.21 -2.13
N VAL A 440 -11.51 -9.06 -1.46
CA VAL A 440 -11.50 -8.95 0.00
C VAL A 440 -12.76 -8.26 0.55
N ASP A 441 -13.74 -7.98 -0.29
CA ASP A 441 -14.99 -7.27 0.05
C ASP A 441 -15.72 -7.90 1.25
N SER A 442 -15.70 -9.23 1.33
CA SER A 442 -16.33 -9.98 2.44
C SER A 442 -15.79 -9.62 3.82
N LEU A 443 -14.55 -9.11 3.92
CA LEU A 443 -13.96 -8.64 5.18
C LEU A 443 -14.61 -7.36 5.72
N TYR A 444 -15.29 -6.61 4.85
CA TYR A 444 -15.94 -5.33 5.15
C TYR A 444 -17.45 -5.48 5.36
N THR A 445 -18.01 -6.64 5.04
CA THR A 445 -19.41 -6.96 5.31
C THR A 445 -19.58 -7.54 6.70
N LYS A 446 -20.49 -7.00 7.53
CA LYS A 446 -20.90 -7.69 8.77
C LYS A 446 -21.56 -9.02 8.40
N ALA A 447 -21.11 -10.10 9.03
CA ALA A 447 -21.82 -11.38 8.93
C ALA A 447 -23.31 -11.17 9.29
N PRO A 448 -24.24 -11.72 8.49
CA PRO A 448 -25.67 -11.49 8.63
C PRO A 448 -26.26 -12.00 9.96
#